data_AF-A0A0M5LQT4-F1
#
_entry.id   AF-A0A0M5LQT4-F1
#
_cell.length_a   1.000
_cell.length_b   1.000
_cell.length_c   1.000
_cell.angle_alpha   90.00
_cell.angle_beta   90.00
_cell.angle_gamma   90.00
#
_symmetry.space_group_name_H-M   'P 1'
#
loop_
_entity.id
_entity.type
_entity.pdbx_description
1 polymer ?
#
loop_
_entity_poly.entity_id
_entity_poly.type
_entity_poly.pdbx_seq_one_letter_code
_entity_poly.pdbx_strand_id
1 'polypeptide(L)'
;MRPALTTPSVGTAPDVAGVVVGWRCWRVAGPATAPRLRSPVHVATEWPPGGALAAHCELRGHEAPDPACTCGVHAVRDPARVGGVGFGPGTVLGCVALWGLVVEGEHGWRAGAAAPLVLFCGPALGAPERSGLARTYRVGVHRLPLPVAATVELPLPAATAGAVRGAAADGRGLDDAAAAFVTAVPDAPVQPVRVPRARRFALGTTAVLAVLAATAASPVEHVPVPAPVPAQPGVAVPR
;
A
#
# COMPACT_ATOMS: atom_id res chain seq x y z
N MET A 1 56.85 12.49 28.15
CA MET A 1 56.02 11.40 27.58
C MET A 1 54.55 11.71 27.82
N ARG A 2 53.80 12.03 26.76
CA ARG A 2 52.32 12.06 26.73
C ARG A 2 51.91 11.10 25.61
N PRO A 3 50.94 10.19 25.80
CA PRO A 3 50.53 9.28 24.74
C PRO A 3 49.83 10.06 23.63
N ALA A 4 50.17 9.74 22.39
CA ALA A 4 49.52 10.26 21.20
C ALA A 4 48.07 9.75 21.18
N LEU A 5 47.12 10.68 21.11
CA LEU A 5 45.73 10.37 20.79
C LEU A 5 45.68 10.02 19.30
N THR A 6 45.59 8.74 19.00
CA THR A 6 45.33 8.24 17.65
C THR A 6 43.98 8.79 17.21
N THR A 7 43.99 9.69 16.23
CA THR A 7 42.78 10.16 15.54
C THR A 7 42.07 8.93 14.95
N PRO A 8 40.77 8.73 15.16
CA PRO A 8 40.05 7.67 14.46
C PRO A 8 40.18 7.94 12.96
N SER A 9 40.79 6.99 12.25
CA SER A 9 40.81 6.98 10.79
C SER A 9 39.37 7.03 10.30
N VAL A 10 39.01 8.15 9.66
CA VAL A 10 37.72 8.35 9.00
C VAL A 10 37.60 7.27 7.94
N GLY A 11 36.95 6.16 8.29
CA GLY A 11 36.44 5.23 7.31
C GLY A 11 35.49 6.03 6.45
N THR A 12 35.76 6.09 5.15
CA THR A 12 34.93 6.77 4.17
C THR A 12 33.56 6.09 4.18
N ALA A 13 32.66 6.55 5.05
CA ALA A 13 31.26 6.24 4.94
C ALA A 13 30.82 6.78 3.58
N PRO A 14 30.27 5.95 2.68
CA PRO A 14 29.84 6.46 1.40
C PRO A 14 28.74 7.50 1.64
N ASP A 15 29.02 8.76 1.28
CA ASP A 15 28.04 9.84 1.15
C ASP A 15 27.11 9.47 0.00
N VAL A 16 26.15 8.58 0.24
CA VAL A 16 25.04 8.38 -0.68
C VAL A 16 24.07 9.54 -0.50
N ALA A 17 24.37 10.67 -1.13
CA ALA A 17 23.41 11.75 -1.40
C ALA A 17 22.40 11.31 -2.48
N GLY A 18 21.91 10.07 -2.39
CA GLY A 18 21.01 9.42 -3.33
C GLY A 18 19.87 8.73 -2.59
N VAL A 19 18.68 8.72 -3.20
CA VAL A 19 17.53 7.99 -2.66
C VAL A 19 17.80 6.49 -2.66
N VAL A 20 17.42 5.79 -1.61
CA VAL A 20 17.37 4.33 -1.62
C VAL A 20 16.04 3.92 -2.26
N VAL A 21 16.09 3.09 -3.31
CA VAL A 21 14.86 2.59 -3.93
C VAL A 21 14.58 1.16 -3.49
N GLY A 22 13.36 0.92 -3.04
CA GLY A 22 12.84 -0.39 -2.68
C GLY A 22 11.44 -0.65 -3.26
N TRP A 23 10.90 -1.82 -2.97
CA TRP A 23 9.56 -2.27 -3.36
C TRP A 23 8.58 -2.14 -2.19
N ARG A 24 7.34 -1.77 -2.50
CA ARG A 24 6.26 -1.64 -1.51
C ARG A 24 4.90 -1.94 -2.14
N CYS A 25 3.93 -2.33 -1.32
CA CYS A 25 2.53 -2.35 -1.73
C CYS A 25 1.69 -1.31 -0.98
N TRP A 26 0.58 -0.94 -1.61
CA TRP A 26 -0.43 -0.03 -1.06
C TRP A 26 -1.82 -0.57 -1.36
N ARG A 27 -2.78 -0.22 -0.49
CA ARG A 27 -4.20 -0.36 -0.80
C ARG A 27 -4.70 0.90 -1.46
N VAL A 28 -5.49 0.76 -2.52
CA VAL A 28 -6.20 1.84 -3.18
C VAL A 28 -7.55 2.03 -2.48
N ALA A 29 -7.85 3.27 -2.10
CA ALA A 29 -9.10 3.66 -1.48
C ALA A 29 -9.65 4.96 -2.11
N GLY A 30 -10.91 5.27 -1.82
CA GLY A 30 -11.58 6.45 -2.34
C GLY A 30 -12.17 6.27 -3.74
N PRO A 31 -12.78 7.33 -4.31
CA PRO A 31 -13.43 7.27 -5.61
C PRO A 31 -12.40 7.15 -6.74
N ALA A 32 -12.79 6.49 -7.84
CA ALA A 32 -11.91 6.23 -8.98
C ALA A 32 -11.32 7.50 -9.63
N THR A 33 -11.99 8.64 -9.48
CA THR A 33 -11.53 9.94 -10.01
C THR A 33 -10.43 10.58 -9.17
N ALA A 34 -10.35 10.24 -7.88
CA ALA A 34 -9.38 10.78 -6.92
C ALA A 34 -8.92 9.68 -5.93
N PRO A 35 -8.32 8.59 -6.42
CA PRO A 35 -7.91 7.47 -5.56
C PRO A 35 -6.78 7.89 -4.60
N ARG A 36 -6.67 7.17 -3.49
CA ARG A 36 -5.64 7.35 -2.47
C ARG A 36 -4.93 6.04 -2.19
N LEU A 37 -3.62 6.11 -2.02
CA LEU A 37 -2.79 5.03 -1.55
C LEU A 37 -2.78 5.02 -0.02
N ARG A 38 -2.98 3.85 0.56
CA ARG A 38 -2.93 3.61 2.01
C ARG A 38 -1.98 2.49 2.34
N SER A 39 -1.34 2.59 3.50
CA SER A 39 -0.50 1.50 3.99
C SER A 39 -1.34 0.22 4.20
N PRO A 40 -0.87 -0.96 3.75
CA PRO A 40 -1.66 -2.20 3.83
C PRO A 40 -1.98 -2.64 5.26
N VAL A 41 -1.02 -2.49 6.17
CA VAL A 41 -1.14 -2.89 7.59
C VAL A 41 -1.64 -1.74 8.45
N HIS A 42 -1.14 -0.52 8.22
CA HIS A 42 -1.59 0.70 8.90
C HIS A 42 -2.59 1.46 8.02
N VAL A 43 -3.79 0.89 7.85
CA VAL A 43 -4.79 1.38 6.89
C VAL A 43 -5.26 2.83 7.11
N ALA A 44 -4.96 3.42 8.27
CA ALA A 44 -5.18 4.83 8.56
C ALA A 44 -4.14 5.76 7.91
N THR A 45 -2.92 5.27 7.62
CA THR A 45 -1.87 6.07 6.98
C THR A 45 -2.16 6.24 5.50
N GLU A 46 -2.70 7.40 5.15
CA GLU A 46 -2.91 7.85 3.76
C GLU A 46 -1.65 8.53 3.21
N TRP A 47 -1.28 8.20 1.98
CA TRP A 47 -0.13 8.79 1.31
C TRP A 47 -0.54 10.08 0.59
N PRO A 48 0.19 11.19 0.79
CA PRO A 48 -0.16 12.47 0.21
C PRO A 48 -0.13 12.44 -1.32
N PRO A 49 -1.13 13.01 -2.01
CA PRO A 49 -1.13 13.14 -3.47
C PRO A 49 0.12 13.84 -4.01
N GLY A 50 0.86 13.16 -4.87
CA GLY A 50 2.03 13.71 -5.57
C GLY A 50 3.16 14.18 -4.65
N GLY A 51 3.14 13.77 -3.38
CA GLY A 51 4.07 14.21 -2.35
C GLY A 51 4.72 13.05 -1.63
N ALA A 52 5.67 13.40 -0.77
CA ALA A 52 6.36 12.46 0.08
C ALA A 52 5.59 12.23 1.39
N LEU A 53 5.52 10.98 1.83
CA LEU A 53 5.11 10.64 3.17
C LEU A 53 6.32 10.78 4.10
N ALA A 54 6.22 11.64 5.11
CA ALA A 54 7.13 11.63 6.25
C ALA A 54 6.70 10.55 7.25
N ALA A 55 7.65 9.76 7.74
CA ALA A 55 7.41 8.78 8.77
C ALA A 55 7.12 9.47 10.10
N HIS A 56 6.22 8.87 10.87
CA HIS A 56 5.95 9.29 12.24
C HIS A 56 5.79 8.06 13.14
N CYS A 57 6.33 8.12 14.36
CA CYS A 57 6.14 7.05 15.34
C CYS A 57 4.86 7.29 16.15
N GLU A 58 3.75 6.69 15.73
CA GLU A 58 2.47 6.81 16.44
C GLU A 58 2.51 6.21 17.85
N LEU A 59 3.35 5.18 18.08
CA LEU A 59 3.40 4.46 19.36
C LEU A 59 4.14 5.21 20.47
N ARG A 60 5.18 5.98 20.12
CA ARG A 60 6.11 6.57 21.10
C ARG A 60 6.45 8.04 20.85
N GLY A 61 6.01 8.63 19.73
CA GLY A 61 6.16 10.06 19.43
C GLY A 61 7.59 10.55 19.13
N HIS A 62 8.58 9.66 19.07
CA HIS A 62 9.94 10.03 18.67
C HIS A 62 10.07 10.21 17.16
N GLU A 63 11.19 10.79 16.73
CA GLU A 63 11.55 10.89 15.32
C GLU A 63 11.63 9.50 14.69
N ALA A 64 11.18 9.39 13.44
CA ALA A 64 11.14 8.13 12.72
C ALA A 64 12.04 8.20 11.48
N PRO A 65 12.81 7.14 11.18
CA PRO A 65 12.95 5.91 11.96
C PRO A 65 13.87 6.13 13.16
N ASP A 66 13.55 5.47 14.27
CA ASP A 66 14.51 5.27 15.36
C ASP A 66 15.16 3.88 15.18
N PRO A 67 16.50 3.74 15.24
CA PRO A 67 17.16 2.44 15.11
C PRO A 67 16.69 1.38 16.13
N ALA A 68 16.27 1.78 17.33
CA ALA A 68 15.74 0.92 18.39
C ALA A 68 14.21 0.72 18.32
N CYS A 69 13.55 1.25 17.29
CA CYS A 69 12.12 1.09 17.05
C CYS A 69 11.85 0.49 15.66
N THR A 70 10.61 0.05 15.44
CA THR A 70 10.12 -0.47 14.15
C THR A 70 9.41 0.59 13.30
N CYS A 71 9.34 1.84 13.79
CA CYS A 71 8.75 2.96 13.06
C CYS A 71 9.56 3.31 11.79
N GLY A 72 8.93 4.01 10.86
CA GLY A 72 9.52 4.35 9.56
C GLY A 72 8.66 3.88 8.39
N VAL A 73 8.95 4.39 7.20
CA VAL A 73 8.37 3.84 5.96
C VAL A 73 9.19 2.64 5.52
N HIS A 74 8.57 1.48 5.48
CA HIS A 74 9.20 0.22 5.05
C HIS A 74 9.14 0.01 3.54
N ALA A 75 10.24 -0.48 2.97
CA ALA A 75 10.31 -1.05 1.64
C ALA A 75 11.26 -2.25 1.62
N VAL A 76 11.03 -3.20 0.72
CA VAL A 76 11.82 -4.44 0.60
C VAL A 76 12.70 -4.43 -0.64
N ARG A 77 13.75 -5.25 -0.65
CA ARG A 77 14.66 -5.40 -1.81
C ARG A 77 14.02 -6.07 -3.00
N ASP A 78 13.22 -7.09 -2.70
CA ASP A 78 12.64 -8.01 -3.68
C ASP A 78 11.11 -7.93 -3.57
N PRO A 79 10.38 -7.71 -4.68
CA PRO A 79 8.92 -7.68 -4.67
C PRO A 79 8.29 -8.96 -4.09
N ALA A 80 8.94 -10.11 -4.18
CA ALA A 80 8.48 -11.37 -3.56
C ALA A 80 8.40 -11.29 -2.02
N ARG A 81 9.12 -10.34 -1.41
CA ARG A 81 9.12 -10.09 0.04
C ARG A 81 8.12 -9.02 0.47
N VAL A 82 7.38 -8.43 -0.46
CA VAL A 82 6.26 -7.51 -0.15
C VAL A 82 5.08 -8.27 0.50
N GLY A 83 5.11 -9.60 0.45
CA GLY A 83 4.07 -10.51 0.93
C GLY A 83 3.67 -10.32 2.40
N GLY A 84 2.38 -10.52 2.67
CA GLY A 84 1.79 -10.41 4.01
C GLY A 84 0.27 -10.24 3.98
N VAL A 85 -0.35 -10.17 5.15
CA VAL A 85 -1.76 -9.81 5.32
C VAL A 85 -2.09 -8.49 4.60
N GLY A 86 -3.20 -8.43 3.87
CA GLY A 86 -3.70 -7.18 3.27
C GLY A 86 -3.72 -7.11 1.74
N PHE A 87 -3.31 -8.16 1.02
CA PHE A 87 -3.61 -8.27 -0.41
C PHE A 87 -5.11 -8.42 -0.66
N GLY A 88 -5.63 -7.60 -1.56
CA GLY A 88 -6.99 -7.63 -2.05
C GLY A 88 -7.08 -7.01 -3.46
N PRO A 89 -8.26 -7.00 -4.08
CA PRO A 89 -8.44 -6.56 -5.47
C PRO A 89 -7.98 -5.12 -5.74
N GLY A 90 -8.01 -4.25 -4.72
CA GLY A 90 -7.49 -2.88 -4.78
C GLY A 90 -6.04 -2.72 -4.35
N THR A 91 -5.19 -3.76 -4.39
CA THR A 91 -3.77 -3.64 -4.02
C THR A 91 -2.92 -3.29 -5.23
N VAL A 92 -1.97 -2.39 -5.03
CA VAL A 92 -0.94 -2.05 -6.01
C VAL A 92 0.44 -2.33 -5.44
N LEU A 93 1.35 -2.78 -6.30
CA LEU A 93 2.78 -2.90 -6.06
C LEU A 93 3.48 -1.66 -6.65
N GLY A 94 4.69 -1.34 -6.21
CA GLY A 94 5.46 -0.29 -6.85
C GLY A 94 6.84 -0.11 -6.25
N CYS A 95 7.68 0.66 -6.95
CA CYS A 95 8.91 1.15 -6.39
C CYS A 95 8.67 2.44 -5.61
N VAL A 96 9.44 2.61 -4.55
CA VAL A 96 9.37 3.75 -3.64
C VAL A 96 10.79 4.28 -3.41
N ALA A 97 10.97 5.59 -3.59
CA ALA A 97 12.16 6.29 -3.14
C ALA A 97 12.09 6.47 -1.62
N LEU A 98 13.22 6.27 -0.95
CA LEU A 98 13.41 6.42 0.49
C LEU A 98 14.55 7.40 0.76
N TRP A 99 14.36 8.32 1.71
CA TRP A 99 15.38 9.29 2.11
C TRP A 99 15.17 9.80 3.55
N GLY A 100 16.02 10.74 3.97
CA GLY A 100 16.19 11.11 5.37
C GLY A 100 17.12 10.12 6.06
N LEU A 101 16.86 9.80 7.33
CA LEU A 101 17.53 8.65 7.95
C LEU A 101 16.96 7.36 7.35
N VAL A 102 17.84 6.54 6.76
CA VAL A 102 17.52 5.23 6.22
C VAL A 102 18.24 4.18 7.06
N VAL A 103 17.47 3.25 7.63
CA VAL A 103 18.02 2.11 8.37
C VAL A 103 17.84 0.85 7.54
N GLU A 104 18.96 0.23 7.21
CA GLU A 104 19.01 -1.05 6.52
C GLU A 104 18.64 -2.19 7.47
N GLY A 105 17.85 -3.13 6.97
CA GLY A 105 17.55 -4.39 7.63
C GLY A 105 17.80 -5.56 6.67
N GLU A 106 17.61 -6.77 7.19
CA GLU A 106 17.87 -8.02 6.47
C GLU A 106 17.17 -8.09 5.11
N HIS A 107 15.89 -7.68 5.05
CA HIS A 107 15.04 -7.85 3.87
C HIS A 107 14.78 -6.54 3.11
N GLY A 108 15.30 -5.41 3.59
CA GLY A 108 14.90 -4.10 3.07
C GLY A 108 15.39 -2.94 3.91
N TRP A 109 14.59 -1.88 3.94
CA TRP A 109 14.91 -0.63 4.61
C TRP A 109 13.69 -0.03 5.29
N ARG A 110 13.95 0.75 6.32
CA ARG A 110 13.00 1.71 6.89
C ARG A 110 13.57 3.12 6.75
N ALA A 111 12.74 4.09 6.38
CA ALA A 111 13.21 5.46 6.14
C ALA A 111 12.32 6.53 6.75
N GLY A 112 12.88 7.73 6.89
CA GLY A 112 12.20 8.90 7.47
C GLY A 112 11.24 9.58 6.50
N ALA A 113 11.46 9.42 5.20
CA ALA A 113 10.55 9.90 4.18
C ALA A 113 10.54 8.99 2.96
N ALA A 114 9.43 9.02 2.21
CA ALA A 114 9.26 8.20 1.03
C ALA A 114 8.26 8.75 0.00
N ALA A 115 8.46 8.47 -1.28
CA ALA A 115 7.50 8.76 -2.35
C ALA A 115 7.44 7.62 -3.38
N PRO A 116 6.24 7.28 -3.92
CA PRO A 116 6.11 6.31 -4.99
C PRO A 116 6.81 6.84 -6.25
N LEU A 117 7.41 5.94 -7.03
CA LEU A 117 8.08 6.26 -8.30
C LEU A 117 7.37 5.65 -9.51
N VAL A 118 6.83 4.44 -9.34
CA VAL A 118 6.04 3.72 -10.34
C VAL A 118 5.12 2.75 -9.64
N LEU A 119 3.94 2.51 -10.20
CA LEU A 119 2.94 1.58 -9.66
C LEU A 119 2.58 0.49 -10.67
N PHE A 120 2.27 -0.68 -10.14
CA PHE A 120 1.76 -1.85 -10.84
C PHE A 120 0.46 -2.28 -10.18
N CYS A 121 -0.60 -2.45 -10.99
CA CYS A 121 -1.92 -2.82 -10.50
C CYS A 121 -2.41 -4.11 -11.15
N GLY A 122 -3.18 -4.90 -10.40
CA GLY A 122 -3.78 -6.12 -10.92
C GLY A 122 -5.01 -5.86 -11.82
N PRO A 123 -5.54 -6.90 -12.48
CA PRO A 123 -6.67 -6.79 -13.40
C PRO A 123 -7.95 -6.18 -12.82
N ALA A 124 -8.17 -6.31 -11.50
CA ALA A 124 -9.36 -5.82 -10.81
C ALA A 124 -9.42 -4.29 -10.69
N LEU A 125 -8.29 -3.59 -10.87
CA LEU A 125 -8.26 -2.13 -10.85
C LEU A 125 -8.57 -1.58 -12.25
N GLY A 126 -9.72 -0.90 -12.37
CA GLY A 126 -10.26 -0.39 -13.63
C GLY A 126 -9.44 0.74 -14.27
N ALA A 127 -9.73 1.05 -15.54
CA ALA A 127 -9.08 2.15 -16.24
C ALA A 127 -9.26 3.54 -15.57
N PRO A 128 -10.45 3.87 -15.03
CA PRO A 128 -10.64 5.13 -14.31
C PRO A 128 -9.74 5.24 -13.07
N GLU A 129 -9.69 4.22 -12.23
CA GLU A 129 -8.85 4.17 -11.03
C GLU A 129 -7.37 4.28 -11.37
N ARG A 130 -6.90 3.55 -12.40
CA ARG A 130 -5.50 3.63 -12.87
C ARG A 130 -5.14 5.03 -13.32
N SER A 131 -6.00 5.65 -14.13
CA SER A 131 -5.80 7.01 -14.62
C SER A 131 -5.85 8.03 -13.47
N GLY A 132 -6.72 7.80 -12.48
CA GLY A 132 -6.81 8.58 -11.26
C GLY A 132 -5.51 8.50 -10.45
N LEU A 133 -4.94 7.31 -10.28
CA LEU A 133 -3.67 7.12 -9.56
C LEU A 133 -2.51 7.83 -10.27
N ALA A 134 -2.41 7.66 -11.58
CA ALA A 134 -1.37 8.29 -12.38
C ALA A 134 -1.40 9.82 -12.24
N ARG A 135 -2.60 10.43 -12.32
CA ARG A 135 -2.76 11.88 -12.10
C ARG A 135 -2.50 12.31 -10.66
N THR A 136 -3.02 11.56 -9.69
CA THR A 136 -2.94 11.91 -8.26
C THR A 136 -1.50 11.87 -7.75
N TYR A 137 -0.73 10.86 -8.16
CA TYR A 137 0.63 10.64 -7.67
C TYR A 137 1.71 11.09 -8.65
N ARG A 138 1.35 11.45 -9.89
CA ARG A 138 2.28 11.87 -10.96
C ARG A 138 3.35 10.81 -11.25
N VAL A 139 2.94 9.55 -11.29
CA VAL A 139 3.80 8.39 -11.57
C VAL A 139 3.17 7.50 -12.63
N GLY A 140 4.00 6.71 -13.33
CA GLY A 140 3.54 5.65 -14.22
C GLY A 140 2.72 4.60 -13.46
N VAL A 141 1.61 4.15 -14.07
CA VAL A 141 0.76 3.08 -13.52
C VAL A 141 0.55 2.01 -14.57
N HIS A 142 1.19 0.86 -14.37
CA HIS A 142 1.20 -0.25 -15.31
C HIS A 142 0.22 -1.35 -14.84
N ARG A 143 -0.43 -2.01 -15.79
CA ARG A 143 -1.37 -3.09 -15.50
C ARG A 143 -0.67 -4.44 -15.66
N LEU A 144 -0.67 -5.22 -14.59
CA LEU A 144 -0.21 -6.60 -14.60
C LEU A 144 -1.31 -7.51 -15.17
N PRO A 145 -0.95 -8.59 -15.87
CA PRO A 145 -1.92 -9.58 -16.35
C PRO A 145 -2.51 -10.41 -15.20
N LEU A 146 -1.82 -10.48 -14.07
CA LEU A 146 -2.22 -11.23 -12.87
C LEU A 146 -2.48 -10.29 -11.67
N PRO A 147 -3.28 -10.72 -10.68
CA PRO A 147 -3.35 -10.04 -9.39
C PRO A 147 -1.95 -9.84 -8.79
N VAL A 148 -1.75 -8.75 -8.04
CA VAL A 148 -0.44 -8.42 -7.42
C VAL A 148 0.07 -9.57 -6.56
N ALA A 149 -0.80 -10.19 -5.75
CA ALA A 149 -0.43 -11.32 -4.89
C ALA A 149 0.15 -12.50 -5.71
N ALA A 150 -0.53 -12.89 -6.78
CA ALA A 150 -0.04 -13.95 -7.66
C ALA A 150 1.27 -13.55 -8.37
N THR A 151 1.39 -12.28 -8.76
CA THR A 151 2.58 -11.78 -9.47
C THR A 151 3.83 -11.84 -8.61
N VAL A 152 3.75 -11.46 -7.34
CA VAL A 152 4.92 -11.47 -6.44
C VAL A 152 5.32 -12.88 -5.98
N GLU A 153 4.45 -13.87 -6.14
CA GLU A 153 4.74 -15.28 -5.85
C GLU A 153 5.39 -16.01 -7.02
N LEU A 154 5.34 -15.44 -8.23
CA LEU A 154 6.01 -16.01 -9.38
C LEU A 154 7.53 -15.97 -9.18
N PRO A 155 8.27 -16.94 -9.76
CA PRO A 155 9.73 -16.86 -9.87
C PRO A 155 10.08 -15.84 -10.96
N LEU A 156 9.67 -14.58 -10.77
CA LEU A 156 10.02 -13.49 -11.67
C LEU A 156 11.55 -13.39 -11.70
N PRO A 157 12.15 -13.20 -12.88
CA PRO A 157 13.59 -13.00 -12.94
C PRO A 157 13.98 -11.83 -12.03
N ALA A 158 14.82 -12.10 -11.03
CA ALA A 158 15.34 -11.07 -10.13
C ALA A 158 15.99 -9.92 -10.91
N ALA A 159 16.51 -10.21 -12.12
CA ALA A 159 17.02 -9.24 -13.07
C ALA A 159 15.95 -8.20 -13.48
N THR A 160 14.71 -8.59 -13.74
CA THR A 160 13.66 -7.68 -14.20
C THR A 160 13.17 -6.76 -13.08
N ALA A 161 12.95 -7.31 -11.88
CA ALA A 161 12.64 -6.48 -10.70
C ALA A 161 13.84 -5.59 -10.30
N GLY A 162 15.05 -6.11 -10.43
CA GLY A 162 16.29 -5.35 -10.26
C GLY A 162 16.41 -4.19 -11.24
N ALA A 163 16.03 -4.40 -12.51
CA ALA A 163 16.08 -3.39 -13.57
C ALA A 163 15.12 -2.22 -13.29
N VAL A 164 13.88 -2.50 -12.87
CA VAL A 164 12.92 -1.44 -12.48
C VAL A 164 13.49 -0.60 -11.33
N ARG A 165 14.03 -1.26 -10.29
CA ARG A 165 14.63 -0.58 -9.13
C ARG A 165 15.86 0.24 -9.51
N GLY A 166 16.71 -0.27 -10.40
CA GLY A 166 17.88 0.42 -10.94
C GLY A 166 17.49 1.66 -11.76
N ALA A 167 16.59 1.50 -12.73
CA ALA A 167 16.05 2.59 -13.54
C ALA A 167 15.39 3.69 -12.68
N ALA A 168 14.67 3.28 -11.63
CA ALA A 168 14.06 4.18 -10.66
C ALA A 168 15.11 4.96 -9.84
N ALA A 169 16.21 4.30 -9.44
CA ALA A 169 17.29 4.96 -8.71
C ALA A 169 18.09 5.93 -9.60
N ASP A 170 18.28 5.57 -10.87
CA ASP A 170 19.02 6.38 -11.85
C ASP A 170 18.18 7.53 -12.43
N GLY A 171 16.86 7.51 -12.21
CA GLY A 171 15.90 8.48 -12.75
C GLY A 171 15.77 8.43 -14.28
N ARG A 172 16.08 7.29 -14.92
CA ARG A 172 16.08 7.12 -16.39
C ARG A 172 15.55 5.75 -16.79
N GLY A 173 14.78 5.69 -17.87
CA GLY A 173 14.29 4.42 -18.45
C GLY A 173 13.31 3.65 -17.58
N LEU A 174 12.68 4.31 -16.58
CA LEU A 174 11.78 3.65 -15.64
C LEU A 174 10.55 3.05 -16.33
N ASP A 175 9.95 3.78 -17.27
CA ASP A 175 8.77 3.30 -17.99
C ASP A 175 9.07 2.08 -18.86
N ASP A 176 10.25 2.05 -19.51
CA ASP A 176 10.69 0.91 -20.32
C ASP A 176 10.97 -0.33 -19.44
N ALA A 177 11.65 -0.13 -18.31
CA ALA A 177 11.89 -1.20 -17.34
C ALA A 177 10.57 -1.73 -16.75
N ALA A 178 9.61 -0.84 -16.48
CA ALA A 178 8.30 -1.21 -15.99
C ALA A 178 7.48 -1.96 -17.05
N ALA A 179 7.55 -1.56 -18.32
CA ALA A 179 6.93 -2.29 -19.42
C ALA A 179 7.53 -3.70 -19.57
N ALA A 180 8.86 -3.82 -19.53
CA ALA A 180 9.55 -5.11 -19.56
C ALA A 180 9.16 -6.00 -18.36
N PHE A 181 9.00 -5.40 -17.17
CA PHE A 181 8.48 -6.10 -16.00
C PHE A 181 7.08 -6.67 -16.23
N VAL A 182 6.16 -5.90 -16.82
CA VAL A 182 4.82 -6.39 -17.17
C VAL A 182 4.91 -7.53 -18.18
N THR A 183 5.71 -7.41 -19.23
CA THR A 183 5.86 -8.45 -20.27
C THR A 183 6.49 -9.74 -19.73
N ALA A 184 7.32 -9.65 -18.69
CA ALA A 184 7.91 -10.82 -18.05
C ALA A 184 6.90 -11.60 -17.18
N VAL A 185 5.75 -11.00 -16.83
CA VAL A 185 4.68 -11.70 -16.10
C VAL A 185 3.87 -12.50 -17.13
N PRO A 186 3.79 -13.83 -16.99
CA PRO A 186 3.01 -14.65 -17.91
C PRO A 186 1.53 -14.27 -17.82
N ASP A 187 0.84 -14.33 -18.95
CA ASP A 187 -0.61 -14.33 -18.95
C ASP A 187 -1.11 -15.57 -18.19
N ALA A 188 -2.09 -15.39 -17.31
CA ALA A 188 -2.80 -16.55 -16.76
C ALA A 188 -3.51 -17.28 -17.90
N PRO A 189 -3.50 -18.62 -17.93
CA PRO A 189 -4.59 -19.31 -18.61
C PRO A 189 -5.89 -18.86 -17.94
N VAL A 190 -6.85 -18.37 -18.73
CA VAL A 190 -8.20 -18.01 -18.26
C VAL A 190 -8.90 -19.30 -17.85
N GLN A 191 -8.60 -19.81 -16.66
CA GLN A 191 -9.40 -20.81 -15.98
C GLN A 191 -10.50 -20.04 -15.27
N PRO A 192 -11.79 -20.17 -15.67
CA PRO A 192 -12.86 -19.54 -14.94
C PRO A 192 -12.83 -20.05 -13.50
N VAL A 193 -12.54 -19.15 -12.56
CA VAL A 193 -12.65 -19.44 -11.14
C VAL A 193 -14.11 -19.82 -10.89
N ARG A 194 -14.37 -21.12 -10.75
CA ARG A 194 -15.67 -21.60 -10.26
C ARG A 194 -15.77 -21.14 -8.82
N VAL A 195 -16.41 -20.00 -8.61
CA VAL A 195 -16.81 -19.56 -7.27
C VAL A 195 -17.70 -20.68 -6.73
N PRO A 196 -17.30 -21.38 -5.63
CA PRO A 196 -18.17 -22.37 -5.03
C PRO A 196 -19.45 -21.65 -4.63
N ARG A 197 -20.59 -22.03 -5.22
CA ARG A 197 -21.89 -21.59 -4.70
C ARG A 197 -21.89 -21.97 -3.22
N ALA A 198 -22.09 -20.99 -2.35
CA ALA A 198 -22.22 -21.21 -0.91
C ALA A 198 -23.16 -22.39 -0.71
N ARG A 199 -22.64 -23.49 -0.15
CA ARG A 199 -23.47 -24.63 0.23
C ARG A 199 -24.46 -24.09 1.23
N ARG A 200 -25.74 -24.00 0.83
CA ARG A 200 -26.83 -23.76 1.77
C ARG A 200 -26.71 -24.87 2.81
N PHE A 201 -26.29 -24.53 4.02
CA PHE A 201 -26.36 -25.44 5.15
C PHE A 201 -27.85 -25.79 5.33
N ALA A 202 -28.22 -26.99 4.90
CA ALA A 202 -29.50 -27.58 5.24
C ALA A 202 -29.41 -27.99 6.72
N LEU A 203 -29.82 -27.10 7.61
CA LEU A 203 -30.19 -27.47 8.97
C LEU A 203 -31.48 -28.27 8.86
N GLY A 204 -31.33 -29.60 8.99
CA GLY A 204 -32.45 -30.50 9.15
C GLY A 204 -33.06 -30.33 10.52
N THR A 205 -34.32 -29.92 10.57
CA THR A 205 -35.20 -30.22 11.70
C THR A 205 -36.58 -30.51 11.16
N THR A 206 -36.99 -31.76 11.27
CA THR A 206 -38.39 -32.20 11.14
C THR A 206 -39.22 -31.59 12.26
N ALA A 207 -40.22 -30.77 11.91
CA ALA A 207 -41.44 -30.61 12.68
C ALA A 207 -42.57 -30.27 11.72
N VAL A 208 -43.48 -31.22 11.54
CA VAL A 208 -44.78 -31.03 10.90
C VAL A 208 -45.60 -30.13 11.81
N LEU A 209 -46.06 -28.98 11.30
CA LEU A 209 -47.31 -28.38 11.75
C LEU A 209 -47.96 -27.63 10.58
N ALA A 210 -49.20 -28.01 10.31
CA ALA A 210 -50.01 -27.50 9.22
C ALA A 210 -50.58 -26.10 9.52
N VAL A 211 -50.49 -25.25 8.49
CA VAL A 211 -51.46 -24.24 8.03
C VAL A 211 -52.03 -23.25 9.06
N LEU A 212 -51.73 -21.96 8.84
CA LEU A 212 -52.74 -20.93 8.57
C LEU A 212 -52.10 -19.76 7.82
N ALA A 213 -52.64 -19.47 6.64
CA ALA A 213 -52.29 -18.32 5.83
C ALA A 213 -52.87 -17.06 6.47
N ALA A 214 -51.99 -16.09 6.79
CA ALA A 214 -52.38 -14.72 7.06
C ALA A 214 -51.40 -13.80 6.31
N THR A 215 -51.91 -13.15 5.29
CA THR A 215 -51.29 -12.01 4.62
C THR A 215 -51.13 -10.87 5.63
N ALA A 216 -49.89 -10.52 5.96
CA ALA A 216 -49.60 -9.27 6.65
C ALA A 216 -48.30 -8.69 6.09
N ALA A 217 -48.42 -7.55 5.40
CA ALA A 217 -47.29 -6.71 5.06
C ALA A 217 -46.58 -6.30 6.35
N SER A 218 -45.29 -6.59 6.48
CA SER A 218 -44.48 -6.04 7.57
C SER A 218 -43.98 -4.65 7.22
N PRO A 219 -44.02 -3.71 8.18
CA PRO A 219 -43.76 -2.30 7.94
C PRO A 219 -42.26 -2.00 7.78
N VAL A 220 -42.00 -0.96 7.00
CA VAL A 220 -40.70 -0.28 6.91
C VAL A 220 -40.34 0.23 8.30
N GLU A 221 -39.28 -0.31 8.88
CA GLU A 221 -38.73 0.17 10.14
C GLU A 221 -38.07 1.54 9.90
N HIS A 222 -38.70 2.59 10.41
CA HIS A 222 -38.23 3.96 10.31
C HIS A 222 -37.15 4.18 11.37
N VAL A 223 -35.89 4.22 10.95
CA VAL A 223 -34.77 4.63 11.82
C VAL A 223 -34.91 6.13 12.10
N PRO A 224 -35.06 6.57 13.36
CA PRO A 224 -35.17 7.99 13.67
C PRO A 224 -33.81 8.69 13.46
N VAL A 225 -33.83 9.76 12.69
CA VAL A 225 -32.73 10.72 12.54
C VAL A 225 -32.55 11.47 13.86
N PRO A 226 -31.34 11.55 14.45
CA PRO A 226 -31.13 12.33 15.66
C PRO A 226 -31.34 13.84 15.39
N ALA A 227 -32.03 14.49 16.32
CA ALA A 227 -32.30 15.93 16.28
C ALA A 227 -31.00 16.76 16.32
N PRO A 228 -30.96 17.95 15.69
CA PRO A 228 -29.81 18.83 15.76
C PRO A 228 -29.57 19.33 17.19
N VAL A 229 -28.31 19.27 17.62
CA VAL A 229 -27.83 19.81 18.89
C VAL A 229 -28.02 21.34 18.90
N PRO A 230 -28.61 21.93 19.95
CA PRO A 230 -28.73 23.38 20.04
C PRO A 230 -27.35 24.04 20.17
N ALA A 231 -27.15 25.13 19.43
CA ALA A 231 -25.94 25.94 19.46
C ALA A 231 -25.68 26.47 20.87
N GLN A 232 -24.45 26.30 21.35
CA GLN A 232 -24.02 26.90 22.61
C GLN A 232 -23.84 28.42 22.46
N PRO A 233 -24.27 29.23 23.45
CA PRO A 233 -24.04 30.67 23.44
C PRO A 233 -22.55 30.98 23.54
N GLY A 234 -22.11 31.94 22.72
CA GLY A 234 -20.71 32.32 22.55
C GLY A 234 -20.04 32.79 23.83
N VAL A 235 -18.82 32.31 24.05
CA VAL A 235 -17.88 32.86 25.02
C VAL A 235 -17.38 34.20 24.48
N ALA A 236 -17.65 35.27 25.24
CA ALA A 236 -17.08 36.58 25.00
C ALA A 236 -15.57 36.54 25.25
N VAL A 237 -14.79 36.94 24.24
CA VAL A 237 -13.36 37.22 24.37
C VAL A 237 -13.22 38.65 24.91
N PRO A 238 -12.54 38.88 26.05
CA PRO A 238 -12.27 40.24 26.53
C PRO A 238 -11.25 40.93 25.61
N ARG A 239 -11.45 42.25 25.44
CA ARG A 239 -10.60 43.15 24.66
C ARG A 239 -9.20 43.30 25.24
#